data_AF-A0A7S0VBT0-F1
#
_entry.id   AF-A0A7S0VBT0-F1
#
_cell.length_a   1.000
_cell.length_b   1.000
_cell.length_c   1.000
_cell.angle_alpha   90.00
_cell.angle_beta   90.00
_cell.angle_gamma   90.00
#
_symmetry.space_group_name_H-M   'P 1'
#
loop_
_entity.id
_entity.type
_entity.pdbx_description
1 polymer ?
#
loop_
_entity_poly.entity_id
_entity_poly.type
_entity_poly.pdbx_seq_one_letter_code
_entity_poly.pdbx_strand_id
1 'polypeptide(L)'
;GGGRGGGEGVIIGEGSGLGSNPSSSASLMTSMTEDDPLALSAAAAAAAASRGGGDGGGGLAPLPSILQGLVDKRRQVKSELLGTRDPLMRDQLELRQRAIKLIANSMYGCLGFAASRFWAQHIAEIVTARGRAILQNTVDLVNQNLQGAEVIYGDTDSIMIATSTRDPDEARALASRLKSEVNRRYRLLGIDLDGLFRAMLLLKKKKYAAVKLEEASIPVDEAKSLGLVGRYAGKPGFVTVLKESIEQKGLDAVRRDWSGIARDVSNAILARLLRSTTDGNGNGNGNG
;
A
#
# COMPACT_ATOMS: atom_id res chain seq x y z
N GLY A 1 -25.93 31.50 -20.87
CA GLY A 1 -26.59 30.54 -19.95
C GLY A 1 -26.27 29.14 -20.41
N GLY A 2 -25.92 28.16 -19.60
CA GLY A 2 -25.75 28.12 -18.15
C GLY A 2 -24.90 26.88 -17.85
N GLY A 3 -23.78 27.05 -17.17
CA GLY A 3 -22.98 25.95 -16.65
C GLY A 3 -23.64 25.43 -15.38
N ARG A 4 -24.17 24.21 -15.43
CA ARG A 4 -24.60 23.50 -14.22
C ARG A 4 -23.37 22.83 -13.61
N GLY A 5 -23.00 23.33 -12.44
CA GLY A 5 -21.92 22.80 -11.61
C GLY A 5 -22.24 21.38 -11.13
N GLY A 6 -21.30 20.48 -11.36
CA GLY A 6 -21.21 19.19 -10.68
C GLY A 6 -20.01 19.25 -9.73
N GLY A 7 -20.25 19.02 -8.45
CA GLY A 7 -19.20 19.07 -7.44
C GLY A 7 -19.69 18.84 -6.02
N GLU A 8 -20.64 17.93 -5.82
CA GLU A 8 -20.76 17.25 -4.52
C GLU A 8 -19.60 16.27 -4.39
N GLY A 9 -18.88 16.33 -3.28
CA GLY A 9 -17.68 15.54 -3.05
C GLY A 9 -17.34 15.52 -1.56
N VAL A 10 -18.25 14.99 -0.77
CA VAL A 10 -17.99 14.54 0.61
C VAL A 10 -18.18 13.03 0.57
N ILE A 11 -17.08 12.28 0.63
CA ILE A 11 -17.15 10.87 1.04
C ILE A 11 -16.70 10.83 2.49
N ILE A 12 -17.65 11.13 3.37
CA ILE A 12 -17.76 10.47 4.67
C ILE A 12 -18.49 9.16 4.33
N GLY A 13 -18.03 8.01 4.84
CA GLY A 13 -18.59 6.70 4.49
C GLY A 13 -20.11 6.67 4.63
N GLU A 14 -20.81 6.87 3.51
CA GLU A 14 -22.25 6.71 3.38
C GLU A 14 -22.48 5.73 2.24
N GLY A 15 -22.65 4.46 2.60
CA GLY A 15 -23.35 3.51 1.75
C GLY A 15 -24.82 3.90 1.72
N SER A 16 -25.29 4.38 0.57
CA SER A 16 -26.71 4.56 0.31
C SER A 16 -27.43 3.20 0.31
N GLY A 17 -28.22 2.93 1.35
CA GLY A 17 -29.03 1.72 1.46
C GLY A 17 -29.70 1.53 2.82
N LEU A 18 -30.76 2.30 3.08
CA LEU A 18 -31.88 2.03 3.98
C LEU A 18 -31.62 1.16 5.25
N GLY A 19 -31.58 1.83 6.41
CA GLY A 19 -32.14 1.33 7.67
C GLY A 19 -31.18 0.59 8.63
N SER A 20 -30.43 1.33 9.45
CA SER A 20 -30.22 1.06 10.89
C SER A 20 -29.23 2.08 11.48
N ASN A 21 -29.37 2.34 12.79
CA ASN A 21 -28.79 3.46 13.55
C ASN A 21 -27.27 3.72 13.37
N PRO A 22 -26.83 4.99 13.50
CA PRO A 22 -25.43 5.39 13.46
C PRO A 22 -24.77 5.15 14.82
N SER A 23 -24.29 3.93 15.07
CA SER A 23 -23.33 3.68 16.13
C SER A 23 -22.08 2.99 15.57
N SER A 24 -21.02 3.78 15.41
CA SER A 24 -19.64 3.36 15.64
C SER A 24 -19.11 2.14 14.85
N SER A 25 -18.71 2.32 13.59
CA SER A 25 -17.83 1.37 12.90
C SER A 25 -16.62 2.08 12.27
N ALA A 26 -15.70 2.58 13.10
CA ALA A 26 -14.33 2.78 12.64
C ALA A 26 -13.76 1.42 12.21
N SER A 27 -13.16 1.37 11.03
CA SER A 27 -12.68 0.19 10.35
C SER A 27 -11.24 0.43 9.93
N LEU A 28 -10.33 -0.52 10.20
CA LEU A 28 -8.93 -0.39 9.79
C LEU A 28 -8.81 -0.60 8.28
N MET A 29 -7.94 0.17 7.65
CA MET A 29 -7.67 0.05 6.23
C MET A 29 -6.29 -0.56 6.00
N THR A 30 -6.22 -1.52 5.10
CA THR A 30 -5.02 -2.25 4.76
C THR A 30 -4.63 -1.89 3.34
N SER A 31 -3.40 -1.42 3.12
CA SER A 31 -2.88 -1.24 1.76
C SER A 31 -1.98 -2.41 1.38
N MET A 32 -2.32 -3.01 0.25
CA MET A 32 -1.51 -4.04 -0.38
C MET A 32 -0.84 -3.44 -1.61
N THR A 33 0.46 -3.67 -1.76
CA THR A 33 1.25 -3.23 -2.91
C THR A 33 1.95 -4.41 -3.57
N GLU A 34 2.13 -4.33 -4.88
CA GLU A 34 3.01 -5.25 -5.60
C GLU A 34 4.45 -5.07 -5.11
N ASP A 35 4.99 -6.16 -4.59
CA ASP A 35 6.34 -6.17 -4.02
C ASP A 35 7.39 -6.31 -5.14
N ASP A 36 6.99 -6.91 -6.26
CA ASP A 36 7.76 -7.07 -7.50
C ASP A 36 7.24 -6.16 -8.62
N PRO A 37 8.12 -5.64 -9.49
CA PRO A 37 7.76 -4.64 -10.49
C PRO A 37 6.78 -5.20 -11.52
N LEU A 38 5.93 -4.33 -12.09
CA LEU A 38 5.09 -4.61 -13.27
C LEU A 38 5.86 -5.27 -14.42
N ALA A 39 7.18 -5.04 -14.50
CA ALA A 39 8.07 -5.72 -15.44
C ALA A 39 8.12 -7.26 -15.24
N LEU A 40 7.91 -7.79 -14.03
CA LEU A 40 7.78 -9.23 -13.80
C LEU A 40 6.46 -9.78 -14.39
N SER A 41 5.40 -8.96 -14.45
CA SER A 41 4.22 -9.28 -15.27
C SER A 41 4.53 -9.26 -16.77
N ALA A 42 5.52 -8.47 -17.22
CA ALA A 42 6.08 -8.54 -18.57
C ALA A 42 6.90 -9.82 -18.82
N ALA A 43 7.62 -10.31 -17.80
CA ALA A 43 8.22 -11.65 -17.86
C ALA A 43 7.14 -12.74 -17.97
N ALA A 44 6.00 -12.60 -17.28
CA ALA A 44 4.86 -13.51 -17.42
C ALA A 44 4.16 -13.40 -18.79
N ALA A 45 4.00 -12.20 -19.33
CA ALA A 45 3.45 -11.96 -20.68
C ALA A 45 4.36 -12.54 -21.78
N ALA A 46 5.68 -12.40 -21.63
CA ALA A 46 6.65 -12.95 -22.56
C ALA A 46 6.88 -14.46 -22.38
N ALA A 47 6.78 -15.01 -21.15
CA ALA A 47 6.81 -16.45 -20.90
C ALA A 47 5.57 -17.17 -21.46
N ALA A 48 4.43 -16.49 -21.51
CA ALA A 48 3.23 -16.97 -22.20
C ALA A 48 3.41 -16.95 -23.74
N ALA A 49 4.13 -15.95 -24.28
CA ALA A 49 4.44 -15.87 -25.71
C ALA A 49 5.51 -16.86 -26.17
N SER A 50 6.43 -17.27 -25.28
CA SER A 50 7.55 -18.17 -25.61
C SER A 50 7.22 -19.67 -25.52
N ARG A 51 5.94 -20.04 -25.37
CA ARG A 51 5.50 -21.45 -25.50
C ARG A 51 5.18 -21.87 -26.94
N GLY A 52 5.44 -21.00 -27.91
CA GLY A 52 5.31 -21.29 -29.34
C GLY A 52 6.65 -21.52 -30.02
N GLY A 53 6.97 -22.79 -30.26
CA GLY A 53 7.63 -23.29 -31.48
C GLY A 53 9.10 -22.95 -31.74
N GLY A 54 9.93 -24.00 -31.79
CA GLY A 54 11.10 -24.05 -32.68
C GLY A 54 12.47 -24.07 -31.98
N ASP A 55 13.01 -25.29 -31.88
CA ASP A 55 14.43 -25.64 -31.75
C ASP A 55 15.15 -25.44 -30.39
N GLY A 56 15.47 -26.59 -29.76
CA GLY A 56 16.82 -26.85 -29.25
C GLY A 56 17.32 -26.23 -27.94
N GLY A 57 16.57 -25.39 -27.21
CA GLY A 57 17.04 -24.88 -25.91
C GLY A 57 15.96 -24.20 -25.09
N GLY A 58 15.52 -24.81 -23.99
CA GLY A 58 14.47 -24.32 -23.09
C GLY A 58 14.85 -23.11 -22.24
N GLY A 59 15.31 -22.03 -22.87
CA GLY A 59 15.66 -20.76 -22.22
C GLY A 59 14.53 -19.73 -22.26
N LEU A 60 14.49 -18.82 -21.28
CA LEU A 60 13.62 -17.65 -21.33
C LEU A 60 14.09 -16.68 -22.44
N ALA A 61 13.14 -15.93 -23.02
CA ALA A 61 13.46 -14.84 -23.93
C ALA A 61 14.38 -13.78 -23.25
N PRO A 62 15.14 -12.98 -24.02
CA PRO A 62 16.15 -12.07 -23.48
C PRO A 62 15.62 -11.06 -22.45
N LEU A 63 14.48 -10.43 -22.73
CA LEU A 63 13.87 -9.44 -21.83
C LEU A 63 13.44 -10.07 -20.49
N PRO A 64 12.67 -11.17 -20.47
CA PRO A 64 12.38 -11.91 -19.24
C PRO A 64 13.60 -12.40 -18.48
N SER A 65 14.64 -12.86 -19.19
CA SER A 65 15.88 -13.33 -18.56
C SER A 65 16.58 -12.20 -17.78
N ILE A 66 16.69 -11.01 -18.38
CA ILE A 66 17.28 -9.84 -17.71
C ILE A 66 16.44 -9.41 -16.50
N LEU A 67 15.12 -9.38 -16.65
CA LEU A 67 14.21 -8.99 -15.57
C LEU A 67 14.26 -9.97 -14.39
N GLN A 68 14.31 -11.27 -14.67
CA GLN A 68 14.50 -12.30 -13.66
C GLN A 68 15.80 -12.08 -12.89
N GLY A 69 16.91 -11.83 -13.61
CA GLY A 69 18.20 -11.53 -12.99
C GLY A 69 18.20 -10.27 -12.12
N LEU A 70 17.44 -9.23 -12.47
CA LEU A 70 17.27 -8.03 -11.64
C LEU A 70 16.47 -8.32 -10.37
N VAL A 71 15.40 -9.10 -10.47
CA VAL A 71 14.57 -9.49 -9.32
C VAL A 71 15.35 -10.36 -8.36
N ASP A 72 16.09 -11.35 -8.86
CA ASP A 72 16.90 -12.24 -8.02
C ASP A 72 18.00 -11.47 -7.28
N LYS A 73 18.66 -10.53 -7.97
CA LYS A 73 19.60 -9.60 -7.31
C LYS A 73 18.92 -8.75 -6.25
N ARG A 74 17.71 -8.23 -6.51
CA ARG A 74 16.95 -7.45 -5.51
C ARG A 74 16.55 -8.30 -4.32
N ARG A 75 16.18 -9.56 -4.52
CA ARG A 75 15.88 -10.53 -3.45
C ARG A 75 17.11 -10.79 -2.59
N GLN A 76 18.26 -10.98 -3.20
CA GLN A 76 19.54 -11.12 -2.49
C GLN A 76 19.83 -9.88 -1.63
N VAL A 77 19.74 -8.67 -2.20
CA VAL A 77 19.97 -7.42 -1.46
C VAL A 77 18.96 -7.24 -0.31
N LYS A 78 17.67 -7.58 -0.52
CA LYS A 78 16.66 -7.58 0.56
C LYS A 78 17.02 -8.58 1.66
N SER A 79 17.54 -9.76 1.32
CA SER A 79 17.98 -10.76 2.30
C SER A 79 19.19 -10.27 3.10
N GLU A 80 20.17 -9.65 2.45
CA GLU A 80 21.34 -9.02 3.10
C GLU A 80 20.90 -7.88 4.04
N LEU A 81 19.90 -7.09 3.63
CA LEU A 81 19.34 -6.00 4.42
C LEU A 81 18.70 -6.49 5.74
N LEU A 82 18.07 -7.67 5.73
CA LEU A 82 17.48 -8.26 6.94
C LEU A 82 18.55 -8.71 7.94
N GLY A 83 19.73 -9.15 7.45
CA GLY A 83 20.85 -9.58 8.29
C GLY A 83 21.74 -8.43 8.80
N THR A 84 21.65 -7.25 8.20
CA THR A 84 22.55 -6.12 8.46
C THR A 84 22.06 -5.25 9.62
N ARG A 85 22.92 -5.04 10.62
CA ARG A 85 22.65 -4.19 11.80
C ARG A 85 23.30 -2.82 11.75
N ASP A 86 24.36 -2.65 10.97
CA ASP A 86 25.04 -1.37 10.80
C ASP A 86 24.14 -0.39 10.03
N PRO A 87 23.80 0.79 10.62
CA PRO A 87 22.95 1.77 9.96
C PRO A 87 23.47 2.24 8.59
N LEU A 88 24.78 2.46 8.45
CA LEU A 88 25.34 2.99 7.21
C LEU A 88 25.28 1.97 6.08
N MET A 89 25.65 0.71 6.37
CA MET A 89 25.50 -0.39 5.42
C MET A 89 24.03 -0.66 5.07
N ARG A 90 23.12 -0.51 6.04
CA ARG A 90 21.68 -0.67 5.83
C ARG A 90 21.15 0.38 4.85
N ASP A 91 21.57 1.64 4.99
CA ASP A 91 21.20 2.72 4.07
C ASP A 91 21.74 2.48 2.65
N GLN A 92 22.97 1.97 2.53
CA GLN A 92 23.55 1.60 1.23
C GLN A 92 22.77 0.47 0.55
N LEU A 93 22.39 -0.57 1.30
CA LEU A 93 21.58 -1.68 0.79
C LEU A 93 20.16 -1.22 0.40
N GLU A 94 19.56 -0.32 1.18
CA GLU A 94 18.29 0.34 0.84
C GLU A 94 18.40 1.14 -0.46
N LEU A 95 19.46 1.92 -0.63
CA LEU A 95 19.70 2.65 -1.87
C LEU A 95 19.87 1.69 -3.05
N ARG A 96 20.59 0.59 -2.86
CA ARG A 96 20.82 -0.44 -3.89
C ARG A 96 19.53 -1.14 -4.31
N GLN A 97 18.69 -1.56 -3.38
CA GLN A 97 17.41 -2.20 -3.73
C GLN A 97 16.47 -1.23 -4.45
N ARG A 98 16.45 0.05 -4.06
CA ARG A 98 15.69 1.11 -4.74
C ARG A 98 16.20 1.36 -6.16
N ALA A 99 17.51 1.38 -6.37
CA ALA A 99 18.10 1.54 -7.69
C ALA A 99 17.72 0.36 -8.61
N ILE A 100 17.80 -0.88 -8.12
CA ILE A 100 17.38 -2.06 -8.90
C ILE A 100 15.89 -1.99 -9.25
N LYS A 101 15.03 -1.60 -8.30
CA LYS A 101 13.58 -1.40 -8.55
C LYS A 101 13.35 -0.34 -9.64
N LEU A 102 14.06 0.78 -9.58
CA LEU A 102 13.95 1.86 -10.57
C LEU A 102 14.38 1.40 -11.96
N ILE A 103 15.48 0.65 -12.07
CA ILE A 103 15.95 0.09 -13.34
C ILE A 103 14.89 -0.85 -13.93
N ALA A 104 14.37 -1.79 -13.15
CA ALA A 104 13.35 -2.73 -13.60
C ALA A 104 12.07 -2.03 -14.10
N ASN A 105 11.60 -1.00 -13.37
CA ASN A 105 10.44 -0.20 -13.77
C ASN A 105 10.71 0.62 -15.04
N SER A 106 11.94 1.12 -15.21
CA SER A 106 12.34 1.89 -16.39
C SER A 106 12.38 1.03 -17.65
N MET A 107 12.72 -0.27 -17.55
CA MET A 107 12.70 -1.19 -18.69
C MET A 107 11.31 -1.29 -19.33
N TYR A 108 10.24 -1.33 -18.52
CA TYR A 108 8.87 -1.25 -19.02
C TYR A 108 8.58 0.10 -19.69
N GLY A 109 9.02 1.20 -19.07
CA GLY A 109 8.86 2.55 -19.63
C GLY A 109 9.48 2.69 -21.03
N CYS A 110 10.62 2.04 -21.27
CA CYS A 110 11.27 2.00 -22.59
C CYS A 110 10.42 1.31 -23.66
N LEU A 111 9.54 0.37 -23.32
CA LEU A 111 8.68 -0.32 -24.29
C LEU A 111 7.48 0.55 -24.71
N GLY A 112 6.96 1.37 -23.79
CA GLY A 112 5.78 2.22 -24.03
C GLY A 112 6.09 3.59 -24.64
N PHE A 113 7.34 4.02 -24.64
CA PHE A 113 7.72 5.35 -25.15
C PHE A 113 8.07 5.33 -26.63
N ALA A 114 7.32 6.08 -27.46
CA ALA A 114 7.45 6.07 -28.91
C ALA A 114 8.84 6.45 -29.45
N ALA A 115 9.57 7.34 -28.76
CA ALA A 115 10.92 7.73 -29.16
C ALA A 115 12.02 6.82 -28.55
N SER A 116 11.66 5.75 -27.87
CA SER A 116 12.61 4.77 -27.36
C SER A 116 13.16 3.89 -28.48
N ARG A 117 14.45 3.57 -28.41
CA ARG A 117 15.09 2.57 -29.29
C ARG A 117 14.43 1.18 -29.18
N PHE A 118 13.84 0.89 -28.03
CA PHE A 118 13.19 -0.39 -27.73
C PHE A 118 11.65 -0.27 -27.72
N TRP A 119 11.10 0.70 -28.46
CA TRP A 119 9.65 0.90 -28.52
C TRP A 119 8.93 -0.36 -29.04
N ALA A 120 7.99 -0.86 -28.23
CA ALA A 120 7.22 -2.05 -28.51
C ALA A 120 5.82 -1.90 -27.89
N GLN A 121 4.98 -1.10 -28.54
CA GLN A 121 3.65 -0.73 -28.05
C GLN A 121 2.80 -1.94 -27.65
N HIS A 122 2.71 -2.97 -28.50
CA HIS A 122 1.89 -4.15 -28.22
C HIS A 122 2.35 -4.91 -26.97
N ILE A 123 3.66 -4.98 -26.71
CA ILE A 123 4.18 -5.60 -25.50
C ILE A 123 3.77 -4.77 -24.28
N ALA A 124 3.94 -3.44 -24.34
CA ALA A 124 3.52 -2.55 -23.25
C ALA A 124 2.01 -2.63 -22.97
N GLU A 125 1.18 -2.73 -24.01
CA GLU A 125 -0.27 -2.89 -23.91
C GLU A 125 -0.67 -4.20 -23.25
N ILE A 126 -0.07 -5.32 -23.67
CA ILE A 126 -0.34 -6.65 -23.08
C ILE A 126 0.04 -6.66 -21.59
N VAL A 127 1.19 -6.07 -21.25
CA VAL A 127 1.64 -5.94 -19.86
C VAL A 127 0.63 -5.16 -19.03
N THR A 128 0.20 -3.99 -19.53
CA THR A 128 -0.77 -3.15 -18.82
C THR A 128 -2.14 -3.84 -18.70
N ALA A 129 -2.60 -4.50 -19.76
CA ALA A 129 -3.85 -5.26 -19.75
C ALA A 129 -3.80 -6.41 -18.73
N ARG A 130 -2.67 -7.12 -18.66
CA ARG A 130 -2.48 -8.20 -17.70
C ARG A 130 -2.42 -7.68 -16.26
N GLY A 131 -1.71 -6.57 -16.01
CA GLY A 131 -1.69 -5.92 -14.69
C GLY A 131 -3.09 -5.52 -14.21
N ARG A 132 -3.88 -4.85 -15.06
CA ARG A 132 -5.29 -4.52 -14.74
C ARG A 132 -6.13 -5.76 -14.45
N ALA A 133 -5.98 -6.81 -15.25
CA ALA A 133 -6.70 -8.06 -15.03
C ALA A 133 -6.33 -8.70 -13.69
N ILE A 134 -5.04 -8.69 -13.31
CA ILE A 134 -4.61 -9.22 -12.02
C ILE A 134 -5.20 -8.40 -10.87
N LEU A 135 -5.13 -7.07 -10.93
CA LEU A 135 -5.74 -6.22 -9.91
C LEU A 135 -7.24 -6.47 -9.77
N GLN A 136 -7.97 -6.56 -10.88
CA GLN A 136 -9.41 -6.83 -10.85
C GLN A 136 -9.71 -8.20 -10.22
N ASN A 137 -8.96 -9.24 -10.59
CA ASN A 137 -9.09 -10.56 -9.96
C ASN A 137 -8.79 -10.50 -8.45
N THR A 138 -7.82 -9.69 -8.02
CA THR A 138 -7.53 -9.50 -6.58
C THR A 138 -8.69 -8.79 -5.88
N VAL A 139 -9.32 -7.79 -6.50
CA VAL A 139 -10.54 -7.14 -5.97
C VAL A 139 -11.66 -8.16 -5.83
N ASP A 140 -11.87 -8.99 -6.85
CA ASP A 140 -12.91 -10.02 -6.83
C ASP A 140 -12.64 -11.07 -5.73
N LEU A 141 -11.38 -11.46 -5.53
CA LEU A 141 -10.97 -12.36 -4.45
C LEU A 141 -11.25 -11.76 -3.06
N VAL A 142 -10.99 -10.46 -2.86
CA VAL A 142 -11.31 -9.77 -1.61
C VAL A 142 -12.82 -9.83 -1.35
N ASN A 143 -13.61 -9.41 -2.34
CA ASN A 143 -15.07 -9.33 -2.20
C ASN A 143 -15.73 -10.72 -2.00
N GLN A 144 -15.16 -11.78 -2.57
CA GLN A 144 -15.72 -13.14 -2.47
C GLN A 144 -15.28 -13.88 -1.21
N ASN A 145 -14.02 -13.75 -0.80
CA ASN A 145 -13.42 -14.62 0.22
C ASN A 145 -13.28 -13.95 1.59
N LEU A 146 -13.33 -12.62 1.68
CA LEU A 146 -13.20 -11.88 2.94
C LEU A 146 -14.55 -11.24 3.30
N GLN A 147 -15.32 -11.92 4.17
CA GLN A 147 -16.54 -11.37 4.72
C GLN A 147 -16.25 -10.09 5.52
N GLY A 148 -16.91 -8.99 5.16
CA GLY A 148 -16.75 -7.70 5.83
C GLY A 148 -15.50 -6.90 5.41
N ALA A 149 -14.78 -7.32 4.38
CA ALA A 149 -13.74 -6.51 3.76
C ALA A 149 -14.22 -5.91 2.43
N GLU A 150 -13.94 -4.64 2.19
CA GLU A 150 -14.34 -3.92 0.98
C GLU A 150 -13.14 -3.18 0.38
N VAL A 151 -12.97 -3.26 -0.93
CA VAL A 151 -11.95 -2.47 -1.64
C VAL A 151 -12.45 -1.04 -1.84
N ILE A 152 -11.82 -0.09 -1.17
CA ILE A 152 -12.22 1.33 -1.19
C ILE A 152 -11.44 2.18 -2.20
N TYR A 153 -10.25 1.71 -2.59
CA TYR A 153 -9.38 2.42 -3.52
C TYR A 153 -8.41 1.46 -4.21
N GLY A 154 -8.06 1.77 -5.46
CA GLY A 154 -7.01 1.08 -6.20
C GLY A 154 -6.22 2.06 -7.05
N ASP A 155 -4.89 1.91 -7.04
CA ASP A 155 -3.98 2.52 -8.00
C ASP A 155 -3.39 1.42 -8.92
N THR A 156 -2.37 1.77 -9.68
CA THR A 156 -1.77 0.98 -10.76
C THR A 156 -1.16 -0.33 -10.29
N ASP A 157 -0.73 -0.41 -9.03
CA ASP A 157 0.01 -1.52 -8.42
C ASP A 157 -0.38 -1.73 -6.94
N SER A 158 -1.47 -1.12 -6.50
CA SER A 158 -1.89 -1.16 -5.09
C SER A 158 -3.39 -1.09 -4.92
N ILE A 159 -3.88 -1.76 -3.89
CA ILE A 159 -5.28 -1.71 -3.47
C ILE A 159 -5.35 -1.38 -1.99
N MET A 160 -6.39 -0.65 -1.61
CA MET A 160 -6.71 -0.31 -0.22
C MET A 160 -8.03 -0.98 0.14
N ILE A 161 -8.01 -1.71 1.24
CA ILE A 161 -9.09 -2.56 1.70
C ILE A 161 -9.53 -2.05 3.06
N ALA A 162 -10.79 -1.62 3.17
CA ALA A 162 -11.41 -1.39 4.46
C ALA A 162 -11.78 -2.75 5.08
N THR A 163 -11.31 -2.99 6.31
CA THR A 163 -11.61 -4.19 7.08
C THR A 163 -12.74 -3.92 8.07
N SER A 164 -13.50 -4.92 8.48
CA SER A 164 -14.57 -4.79 9.47
C SER A 164 -14.09 -4.66 10.92
N THR A 165 -12.77 -4.65 11.16
CA THR A 165 -12.18 -4.67 12.51
C THR A 165 -11.47 -3.37 12.85
N ARG A 166 -11.38 -3.09 14.16
CA ARG A 166 -10.57 -2.02 14.75
C ARG A 166 -9.25 -2.53 15.31
N ASP A 167 -9.10 -3.84 15.45
CA ASP A 167 -7.89 -4.43 16.01
C ASP A 167 -6.82 -4.56 14.90
N PRO A 168 -5.67 -3.87 15.04
CA PRO A 168 -4.59 -3.95 14.06
C PRO A 168 -4.03 -5.35 13.89
N ASP A 169 -4.12 -6.24 14.90
CA ASP A 169 -3.65 -7.62 14.72
C ASP A 169 -4.60 -8.46 13.89
N GLU A 170 -5.90 -8.29 14.08
CA GLU A 170 -6.89 -8.95 13.26
C GLU A 170 -6.82 -8.47 11.81
N ALA A 171 -6.64 -7.16 11.59
CA ALA A 171 -6.44 -6.59 10.26
C ALA A 171 -5.18 -7.15 9.58
N ARG A 172 -4.08 -7.36 10.33
CA ARG A 172 -2.87 -8.03 9.82
C ARG A 172 -3.10 -9.50 9.51
N ALA A 173 -3.83 -10.21 10.34
CA ALA A 173 -4.16 -11.60 10.09
C ALA A 173 -4.98 -11.75 8.81
N LEU A 174 -5.97 -10.87 8.59
CA LEU A 174 -6.72 -10.75 7.33
C LEU A 174 -5.80 -10.45 6.14
N ALA A 175 -4.90 -9.48 6.28
CA ALA A 175 -3.93 -9.14 5.24
C ALA A 175 -3.04 -10.34 4.90
N SER A 176 -2.52 -11.07 5.90
CA SER A 176 -1.67 -12.25 5.70
C SER A 176 -2.42 -13.40 4.99
N ARG A 177 -3.70 -13.61 5.32
CA ARG A 177 -4.56 -14.57 4.62
C ARG A 177 -4.74 -14.18 3.15
N LEU A 178 -5.06 -12.92 2.87
CA LEU A 178 -5.21 -12.42 1.51
C LEU A 178 -3.90 -12.53 0.72
N LYS A 179 -2.78 -12.15 1.33
CA LYS A 179 -1.43 -12.32 0.76
C LYS A 179 -1.19 -13.75 0.32
N SER A 180 -1.50 -14.71 1.19
CA SER A 180 -1.32 -16.14 0.91
C SER A 180 -2.21 -16.60 -0.25
N GLU A 181 -3.46 -16.14 -0.31
CA GLU A 181 -4.41 -16.51 -1.37
C GLU A 181 -3.98 -15.96 -2.74
N VAL A 182 -3.58 -14.70 -2.80
CA VAL A 182 -3.14 -14.04 -4.05
C VAL A 182 -1.82 -14.62 -4.52
N ASN A 183 -0.84 -14.79 -3.62
CA ASN A 183 0.46 -15.36 -3.97
C ASN A 183 0.35 -16.84 -4.39
N ARG A 184 -0.65 -17.58 -3.90
CA ARG A 184 -0.96 -18.94 -4.38
C ARG A 184 -1.44 -18.92 -5.83
N ARG A 185 -2.23 -17.92 -6.22
CA ARG A 185 -2.78 -17.78 -7.58
C ARG A 185 -1.75 -17.23 -8.57
N TYR A 186 -0.86 -16.34 -8.13
CA TYR A 186 0.17 -15.72 -8.97
C TYR A 186 1.58 -16.02 -8.46
N ARG A 187 2.22 -17.09 -8.96
CA ARG A 187 3.55 -17.51 -8.51
C ARG A 187 4.67 -16.51 -8.74
N LEU A 188 4.54 -15.70 -9.80
CA LEU A 188 5.52 -14.68 -10.19
C LEU A 188 5.13 -13.28 -9.71
N LEU A 189 4.05 -13.13 -8.94
CA LEU A 189 3.64 -11.85 -8.37
C LEU A 189 3.52 -11.99 -6.86
N GLY A 190 4.42 -11.36 -6.12
CA GLY A 190 4.29 -11.22 -4.68
C GLY A 190 3.54 -9.95 -4.34
N ILE A 191 2.41 -10.07 -3.65
CA ILE A 191 1.81 -8.93 -2.94
C ILE A 191 2.29 -8.91 -1.50
N ASP A 192 2.41 -7.70 -0.95
CA ASP A 192 2.71 -7.52 0.47
C ASP A 192 1.91 -6.38 1.09
N LEU A 193 1.81 -6.42 2.42
CA LEU A 193 1.23 -5.37 3.24
C LEU A 193 2.19 -4.17 3.31
N ASP A 194 1.82 -3.04 2.71
CA ASP A 194 2.61 -1.81 2.74
C ASP A 194 2.31 -0.97 4.00
N GLY A 195 1.08 -1.03 4.48
CA GLY A 195 0.68 -0.25 5.64
C GLY A 195 -0.73 -0.54 6.13
N LEU A 196 -0.92 -0.27 7.42
CA LEU A 196 -2.23 -0.21 8.07
C LEU A 196 -2.56 1.25 8.34
N PHE A 197 -3.78 1.64 8.06
CA PHE A 197 -4.28 2.97 8.29
C PHE A 197 -5.48 2.90 9.25
N ARG A 198 -5.43 3.72 10.30
CA ARG A 198 -6.55 3.85 11.25
C ARG A 198 -7.71 4.64 10.65
N ALA A 199 -7.38 5.70 9.92
CA ALA A 199 -8.33 6.58 9.28
C ALA A 199 -7.75 7.07 7.96
N MET A 200 -8.60 7.29 6.97
CA MET A 200 -8.20 7.84 5.68
C MET A 200 -9.28 8.81 5.18
N LEU A 201 -8.80 9.95 4.69
CA LEU A 201 -9.57 10.90 3.91
C LEU A 201 -9.15 10.76 2.46
N LEU A 202 -9.99 10.10 1.67
CA LEU A 202 -9.80 9.96 0.23
C LEU A 202 -10.55 11.09 -0.50
N LEU A 203 -9.83 11.98 -1.16
CA LEU A 203 -10.43 13.13 -1.85
C LEU A 203 -10.62 12.85 -3.35
N LYS A 204 -9.54 12.44 -4.03
CA LYS A 204 -9.53 12.08 -5.46
C LYS A 204 -8.44 11.04 -5.72
N LYS A 205 -8.38 10.51 -6.95
CA LYS A 205 -7.26 9.68 -7.41
C LYS A 205 -5.93 10.36 -7.09
N LYS A 206 -5.01 9.61 -6.45
CA LYS A 206 -3.69 10.07 -6.00
C LYS A 206 -3.71 11.26 -5.03
N LYS A 207 -4.85 11.54 -4.39
CA LYS A 207 -5.04 12.63 -3.42
C LYS A 207 -5.73 12.13 -2.17
N TYR A 208 -4.96 11.84 -1.12
CA TYR A 208 -5.47 11.37 0.16
C TYR A 208 -4.59 11.81 1.33
N ALA A 209 -5.18 11.82 2.53
CA ALA A 209 -4.47 11.85 3.80
C ALA A 209 -4.90 10.67 4.66
N ALA A 210 -3.98 10.03 5.37
CA ALA A 210 -4.30 8.88 6.21
C ALA A 210 -3.45 8.87 7.48
N VAL A 211 -3.99 8.28 8.54
CA VAL A 211 -3.24 7.98 9.77
C VAL A 211 -2.66 6.59 9.63
N LYS A 212 -1.37 6.50 9.34
CA LYS A 212 -0.62 5.25 9.23
C LYS A 212 -0.24 4.75 10.62
N LEU A 213 -0.37 3.45 10.84
CA LEU A 213 0.05 2.75 12.04
C LEU A 213 1.43 2.11 11.79
N GLU A 214 2.44 2.56 12.53
CA GLU A 214 3.80 2.06 12.46
C GLU A 214 4.19 1.39 13.78
N GLU A 215 4.92 0.28 13.71
CA GLU A 215 5.44 -0.37 14.90
C GLU A 215 6.71 0.33 15.37
N ALA A 216 6.70 0.78 16.61
CA ALA A 216 7.86 1.33 17.28
C ALA A 216 8.20 0.48 18.51
N SER A 217 9.45 0.06 18.63
CA SER A 217 9.95 -0.55 19.87
C SER A 217 10.49 0.56 20.77
N ILE A 218 9.82 0.78 21.91
CA ILE A 218 10.24 1.76 22.92
C ILE A 218 10.63 1.04 24.22
N PRO A 219 11.51 1.62 25.05
CA PRO A 219 11.82 1.09 26.37
C PRO A 219 10.56 0.94 27.23
N VAL A 220 10.52 -0.10 28.08
CA VAL A 220 9.39 -0.37 28.98
C VAL A 220 9.06 0.83 29.87
N ASP A 221 10.09 1.52 30.39
CA ASP A 221 9.92 2.67 31.28
C ASP A 221 9.22 3.84 30.57
N GLU A 222 9.59 4.08 29.30
CA GLU A 222 8.97 5.10 28.47
C GLU A 222 7.51 4.73 28.14
N ALA A 223 7.25 3.48 27.75
CA ALA A 223 5.90 2.98 27.47
C ALA A 223 4.97 3.15 28.68
N LYS A 224 5.48 2.85 29.88
CA LYS A 224 4.75 2.99 31.14
C LYS A 224 4.45 4.46 31.48
N SER A 225 5.40 5.36 31.22
CA SER A 225 5.21 6.81 31.42
C SER A 225 4.16 7.41 30.49
N LEU A 226 4.03 6.87 29.27
CA LEU A 226 3.07 7.30 28.26
C LEU A 226 1.71 6.61 28.37
N GLY A 227 1.51 5.71 29.34
CA GLY A 227 0.28 4.94 29.51
C GLY A 227 -0.04 4.01 28.33
N LEU A 228 0.96 3.63 27.54
CA LEU A 228 0.79 2.82 26.35
C LEU A 228 0.73 1.33 26.72
N VAL A 229 -0.37 0.67 26.36
CA VAL A 229 -0.52 -0.79 26.48
C VAL A 229 0.15 -1.43 25.27
N GLY A 230 1.44 -1.74 25.36
CA GLY A 230 2.09 -2.50 24.30
C GLY A 230 2.01 -4.00 24.48
N ARG A 231 2.14 -4.74 23.38
CA ARG A 231 2.06 -6.20 23.37
C ARG A 231 3.44 -6.80 23.69
N TYR A 232 3.48 -7.71 24.67
CA TYR A 232 4.70 -8.40 25.08
C TYR A 232 5.13 -9.43 24.02
N ALA A 233 5.84 -8.98 22.97
CA ALA A 233 6.44 -9.85 21.97
C ALA A 233 7.77 -9.28 21.42
N GLY A 234 8.59 -8.70 22.31
CA GLY A 234 9.84 -8.02 21.95
C GLY A 234 11.05 -8.43 22.80
N LYS A 235 12.19 -7.80 22.52
CA LYS A 235 13.44 -7.96 23.30
C LYS A 235 13.19 -7.64 24.78
N PRO A 236 13.86 -8.33 25.74
CA PRO A 236 13.73 -8.00 27.16
C PRO A 236 14.08 -6.52 27.39
N GLY A 237 13.16 -5.79 28.02
CA GLY A 237 13.28 -4.34 28.29
C GLY A 237 12.65 -3.41 27.23
N PHE A 238 12.09 -3.94 26.14
CA PHE A 238 11.41 -3.15 25.10
C PHE A 238 9.97 -3.62 24.88
N VAL A 239 9.10 -2.67 24.55
CA VAL A 239 7.68 -2.86 24.25
C VAL A 239 7.41 -2.37 22.83
N THR A 240 6.71 -3.18 22.02
CA THR A 240 6.25 -2.74 20.70
C THR A 240 4.93 -2.00 20.86
N VAL A 241 4.91 -0.74 20.46
CA VAL A 241 3.74 0.13 20.44
C VAL A 241 3.40 0.52 19.01
N LEU A 242 2.14 0.86 18.77
CA LEU A 242 1.68 1.42 17.51
C LEU A 242 1.77 2.93 17.57
N LYS A 243 2.69 3.48 16.78
CA LYS A 243 2.84 4.91 16.58
C LYS A 243 1.97 5.35 15.40
N GLU A 244 1.24 6.44 15.59
CA GLU A 244 0.47 7.06 14.54
C GLU A 244 1.29 8.12 13.82
N SER A 245 1.27 8.09 12.49
CA SER A 245 1.84 9.13 11.63
C SER A 245 0.84 9.55 10.57
N ILE A 246 0.82 10.83 10.19
CA ILE A 246 -0.07 11.32 9.12
C ILE A 246 0.68 11.22 7.79
N GLU A 247 0.22 10.33 6.92
CA GLU A 247 0.66 10.23 5.53
C GLU A 247 -0.21 11.15 4.66
N GLN A 248 0.42 11.92 3.77
CA GLN A 248 -0.26 12.80 2.81
C GLN A 248 0.28 12.53 1.42
N LYS A 249 -0.62 12.26 0.45
CA LYS A 249 -0.27 12.10 -0.96
C LYS A 249 -1.09 13.05 -1.83
N GLY A 250 -0.41 13.81 -2.69
CA GLY A 250 -1.01 14.66 -3.72
C GLY A 250 -1.88 15.83 -3.24
N LEU A 251 -1.95 16.07 -1.93
CA LEU A 251 -2.61 17.24 -1.34
C LEU A 251 -1.80 18.51 -1.57
N ASP A 252 -2.47 19.66 -1.50
CA ASP A 252 -1.83 20.95 -1.73
C ASP A 252 -0.73 21.25 -0.70
N ALA A 253 -0.86 20.73 0.53
CA ALA A 253 0.13 20.86 1.59
C ALA A 253 1.51 20.24 1.26
N VAL A 254 1.55 19.21 0.39
CA VAL A 254 2.82 18.57 0.00
C VAL A 254 3.40 19.14 -1.30
N ARG A 255 2.71 20.08 -1.95
CA ARG A 255 3.18 20.74 -3.16
C ARG A 255 4.12 21.89 -2.84
N ARG A 256 5.19 22.01 -3.61
CA ARG A 256 6.20 23.09 -3.45
C ARG A 256 5.68 24.46 -3.87
N ASP A 257 4.63 24.49 -4.70
CA ASP A 257 4.06 25.72 -5.26
C ASP A 257 3.21 26.52 -4.26
N TRP A 258 2.92 25.95 -3.08
CA TRP A 258 2.03 26.55 -2.07
C TRP A 258 2.80 27.24 -0.94
N SER A 259 2.21 28.27 -0.36
CA SER A 259 2.82 29.04 0.73
C SER A 259 2.98 28.20 2.00
N GLY A 260 3.99 28.53 2.81
CA GLY A 260 4.22 27.88 4.11
C GLY A 260 2.98 27.94 5.02
N ILE A 261 2.29 29.09 5.04
CA ILE A 261 1.06 29.28 5.81
C ILE A 261 -0.04 28.30 5.36
N ALA A 262 -0.25 28.14 4.05
CA ALA A 262 -1.26 27.22 3.54
C ALA A 262 -0.94 25.77 3.93
N ARG A 263 0.34 25.39 3.92
CA ARG A 263 0.79 24.07 4.39
C ARG A 263 0.54 23.88 5.88
N ASP A 264 0.89 24.85 6.70
CA ASP A 264 0.78 24.76 8.15
C ASP A 264 -0.69 24.71 8.60
N VAL A 265 -1.55 25.55 8.00
CA VAL A 265 -3.00 25.51 8.20
C VAL A 265 -3.58 24.15 7.77
N SER A 266 -3.20 23.66 6.60
CA SER A 266 -3.67 22.35 6.11
C SER A 266 -3.27 21.22 7.04
N ASN A 267 -2.02 21.20 7.51
CA ASN A 267 -1.53 20.23 8.48
C ASN A 267 -2.29 20.31 9.80
N ALA A 268 -2.57 21.51 10.30
CA ALA A 268 -3.33 21.70 11.54
C ALA A 268 -4.79 21.21 11.39
N ILE A 269 -5.43 21.46 10.25
CA ILE A 269 -6.77 20.97 9.95
C ILE A 269 -6.78 19.44 9.87
N LEU A 270 -5.88 18.84 9.10
CA LEU A 270 -5.76 17.38 8.98
C LEU A 270 -5.51 16.73 10.35
N ALA A 271 -4.62 17.32 11.16
CA ALA A 271 -4.34 16.83 12.50
C ALA A 271 -5.55 16.92 13.43
N ARG A 272 -6.51 17.82 13.19
CA ARG A 272 -7.77 17.88 13.96
C ARG A 272 -8.81 16.90 13.44
N LEU A 273 -8.96 16.79 12.11
CA LEU A 273 -9.93 15.89 11.48
C LEU A 273 -9.61 14.42 11.71
N LEU A 274 -8.32 14.05 11.73
CA LEU A 274 -7.86 12.68 11.82
C LEU A 274 -7.53 12.21 13.25
N ARG A 275 -7.56 13.11 14.25
CA ARG A 275 -7.50 12.72 15.66
C ARG A 275 -8.78 11.94 15.99
N SER A 276 -8.63 10.86 16.75
CA SER A 276 -9.79 10.13 17.26
C SER A 276 -10.66 11.05 18.12
N THR A 277 -11.94 11.13 17.82
CA THR A 277 -12.98 11.33 18.84
C THR A 277 -13.08 10.06 19.67
N THR A 278 -12.04 9.77 20.45
CA THR A 278 -12.11 8.84 21.57
C THR A 278 -12.27 9.69 22.81
N ASP A 279 -13.49 10.18 23.05
CA ASP A 279 -13.98 10.65 24.35
C ASP A 279 -15.51 10.79 24.24
N GLY A 280 -16.16 9.64 24.32
CA GLY A 280 -17.62 9.51 24.43
C GLY A 280 -17.97 8.42 25.43
N ASN A 281 -17.18 8.28 26.49
CA ASN A 281 -17.59 7.52 27.67
C ASN A 281 -18.13 8.52 28.69
N GLY A 282 -19.44 8.73 28.65
CA GLY A 282 -20.15 9.57 29.61
C GLY A 282 -20.05 8.96 30.99
N ASN A 283 -19.02 9.34 31.75
CA ASN A 283 -19.04 9.21 33.20
C ASN A 283 -19.58 10.52 33.76
N GLY A 284 -20.91 10.62 33.83
CA GLY A 284 -21.57 11.66 34.58
C GLY A 284 -21.25 11.48 36.06
N ASN A 285 -20.26 12.22 36.55
CA ASN A 285 -20.09 12.45 37.97
C ASN A 285 -19.73 13.92 38.19
N GLY A 286 -20.74 14.77 38.00
CA GLY A 286 -20.74 16.15 38.46
C GLY A 286 -21.38 16.19 39.84
N ASN A 287 -20.51 16.28 40.83
CA ASN A 287 -20.82 16.49 42.24
C ASN A 287 -21.73 17.73 42.42
N GLY A 288 -22.84 17.55 43.14
CA GLY A 288 -23.57 18.62 43.82
C GLY A 288 -23.20 18.65 45.29
#